data_AF-A0A9Q1DAD9-F1
#
_entry.id   AF-A0A9Q1DAD9-F1
#
_cell.length_a   1.000
_cell.length_b   1.000
_cell.length_c   1.000
_cell.angle_alpha   90.00
_cell.angle_beta   90.00
_cell.angle_gamma   90.00
#
_symmetry.space_group_name_H-M   'P 1'
#
loop_
_entity.id
_entity.type
_entity.pdbx_description
1 polymer ?
#
loop_
_entity_poly.entity_id
_entity_poly.type
_entity_poly.pdbx_seq_one_letter_code
_entity_poly.pdbx_strand_id
1 'polypeptide(L)'
;MDAELVLPTIRSAVEKQLNLISLGKANFQQVLQHTLDIFKRKFHYFVDSLAGMDELMEVSFSPIAATGKPLSRCGKCHRFMKYIQAKPSRLHCSHCDETYSLPQNGAIKLYKELRCPLDDFELVLWSSGARGKSYPLCPYCASNPPFRDMKKGMGCNECTHPTCQHSLNSLGIGQCVECEGGVLVFDPTSGPKWKMACNRCSVVVHFFQQAHKVQVSAESCEACEASLVAVDFNKARSPLPGDGTQHTGCVFCDPLFQDLVELKHATMRHPMHRGGRGRGRGRRPGGRGNPKKPKDKMAALAAYFV
;
A
#
# COMPACT_ATOMS: atom_id res chain seq x y z
N MET A 1 -18.40 13.73 1.72
CA MET A 1 -18.86 15.07 2.16
C MET A 1 -20.20 14.91 2.85
N ASP A 2 -20.52 15.74 3.84
CA ASP A 2 -21.87 15.77 4.44
C ASP A 2 -22.86 16.36 3.43
N ALA A 3 -23.82 15.54 2.99
CA ALA A 3 -24.78 15.94 1.98
C ALA A 3 -25.72 17.07 2.46
N GLU A 4 -26.01 17.17 3.76
CA GLU A 4 -26.98 18.14 4.26
C GLU A 4 -26.48 19.60 4.16
N LEU A 5 -25.17 19.81 4.22
CA LEU A 5 -24.53 21.12 4.07
C LEU A 5 -24.33 21.56 2.61
N VAL A 6 -24.23 20.59 1.69
CA VAL A 6 -24.05 20.86 0.26
C VAL A 6 -25.40 20.99 -0.45
N LEU A 7 -26.41 20.24 0.03
CA LEU A 7 -27.79 20.37 -0.44
C LEU A 7 -28.46 21.62 0.15
N PRO A 8 -29.39 22.27 -0.59
CA PRO A 8 -30.10 23.47 -0.12
C PRO A 8 -31.06 23.23 1.06
N THR A 9 -31.12 22.02 1.60
CA THR A 9 -32.02 21.60 2.70
C THR A 9 -31.76 22.33 4.01
N ILE A 10 -30.51 22.45 4.47
CA ILE A 10 -30.20 23.21 5.71
C ILE A 10 -30.56 24.69 5.51
N ARG A 11 -30.20 25.26 4.35
CA ARG A 11 -30.55 26.65 4.02
C ARG A 11 -32.06 26.89 4.05
N SER A 12 -32.84 26.03 3.39
CA SER A 12 -34.30 26.13 3.38
C SER A 12 -34.92 25.94 4.78
N ALA A 13 -34.35 25.08 5.61
CA ALA A 13 -34.79 24.89 6.99
C ALA A 13 -34.53 26.13 7.86
N VAL A 14 -33.35 26.74 7.76
CA VAL A 14 -33.00 27.98 8.47
C VAL A 14 -33.88 29.16 7.99
N GLU A 15 -34.06 29.32 6.68
CA GLU A 15 -34.95 30.34 6.10
C GLU A 15 -36.41 30.18 6.59
N LYS A 16 -36.91 28.94 6.72
CA LYS A 16 -38.23 28.67 7.33
C LYS A 16 -38.29 29.05 8.82
N GLN A 17 -37.25 28.74 9.60
CA GLN A 17 -37.21 29.12 11.02
C GLN A 17 -37.14 30.65 11.21
N LEU A 18 -36.39 31.36 10.38
CA LEU A 18 -36.35 32.83 10.36
C LEU A 18 -37.73 33.44 10.05
N ASN A 19 -38.47 32.86 9.10
CA ASN A 19 -39.85 33.28 8.80
C ASN A 19 -40.83 33.00 9.95
N LEU A 20 -40.60 31.97 10.78
CA LEU A 20 -41.41 31.74 11.98
C LEU A 20 -41.09 32.74 13.10
N ILE A 21 -39.84 33.19 13.21
CA ILE A 21 -39.45 34.27 14.15
C ILE A 21 -40.11 35.60 13.74
N SER A 22 -40.07 35.98 12.46
CA SER A 22 -40.67 37.24 11.99
C SER A 22 -42.20 37.29 12.15
N LEU A 23 -42.87 36.13 12.15
CA LEU A 23 -44.29 35.99 12.46
C LEU A 23 -44.59 35.88 13.97
N GLY A 24 -43.59 35.99 14.85
CA GLY A 24 -43.74 35.85 16.31
C GLY A 24 -44.05 34.42 16.78
N LYS A 25 -43.91 33.42 15.91
CA LYS A 25 -44.29 32.00 16.15
C LYS A 25 -43.12 31.12 16.62
N ALA A 26 -41.89 31.66 16.67
CA ALA A 26 -40.71 30.97 17.16
C ALA A 26 -39.83 31.90 17.99
N ASN A 27 -39.21 31.38 19.05
CA ASN A 27 -38.32 32.15 19.91
C ASN A 27 -36.91 32.24 19.30
N PHE A 28 -36.41 33.47 19.11
CA PHE A 28 -35.09 33.73 18.52
C PHE A 28 -33.95 33.01 19.24
N GLN A 29 -33.89 33.04 20.58
CA GLN A 29 -32.81 32.43 21.36
C GLN A 29 -32.79 30.90 21.20
N GLN A 30 -33.97 30.27 21.16
CA GLN A 30 -34.08 28.82 20.97
C GLN A 30 -33.62 28.39 19.56
N VAL A 31 -34.00 29.14 18.52
CA VAL A 31 -33.56 28.89 17.14
C VAL A 31 -32.05 29.12 16.99
N LEU A 32 -31.52 30.19 17.59
CA LEU A 32 -30.09 30.49 17.58
C LEU A 32 -29.27 29.36 18.23
N GLN A 33 -29.65 28.94 19.44
CA GLN A 33 -28.97 27.86 20.16
C GLN A 33 -29.01 26.54 19.38
N HIS A 34 -30.18 26.17 18.86
CA HIS A 34 -30.35 24.97 18.04
C HIS A 34 -29.47 25.00 16.77
N THR A 35 -29.40 26.14 16.10
CA THR A 35 -28.55 26.33 14.91
C THR A 35 -27.07 26.17 15.26
N LEU A 36 -26.61 26.82 16.33
CA LEU A 36 -25.21 26.73 16.79
C LEU A 36 -24.84 25.29 17.18
N ASP A 37 -25.72 24.55 17.84
CA ASP A 37 -25.46 23.16 18.22
C ASP A 37 -25.36 22.23 17.00
N ILE A 38 -26.15 22.45 15.94
CA ILE A 38 -26.02 21.71 14.66
C ILE A 38 -24.66 22.01 14.02
N PHE A 39 -24.29 23.27 13.87
CA PHE A 39 -23.01 23.64 13.27
C PHE A 39 -21.81 23.14 14.09
N LYS A 40 -21.89 23.18 15.43
CA LYS A 40 -20.85 22.65 16.31
C LYS A 40 -20.67 21.14 16.17
N ARG A 41 -21.77 20.36 16.11
CA ARG A 41 -21.70 18.91 15.87
C ARG A 41 -21.09 18.58 14.51
N LYS A 42 -21.51 19.29 13.45
CA LYS A 42 -20.94 19.12 12.10
C LYS A 42 -19.46 19.53 12.05
N PHE A 43 -19.07 20.60 12.74
CA PHE A 43 -17.66 21.01 12.87
C PHE A 43 -16.80 19.90 13.50
N HIS A 44 -17.22 19.32 14.63
CA HIS A 44 -16.50 18.20 15.24
C HIS A 44 -16.41 16.99 14.29
N TYR A 45 -17.52 16.61 13.63
CA TYR A 45 -17.51 15.56 12.62
C TYR A 45 -16.51 15.81 11.48
N PHE A 46 -16.38 17.05 11.00
CA PHE A 46 -15.38 17.40 9.98
C PHE A 46 -13.95 17.36 10.51
N VAL A 47 -13.69 17.84 11.74
CA VAL A 47 -12.37 17.79 12.37
C VAL A 47 -11.91 16.35 12.53
N ASP A 48 -12.77 15.46 13.03
CA ASP A 48 -12.48 14.04 13.18
C ASP A 48 -12.31 13.33 11.81
N SER A 49 -12.97 13.86 10.76
CA SER A 49 -12.90 13.35 9.38
C SER A 49 -11.81 14.01 8.52
N LEU A 50 -10.99 14.93 9.05
CA LEU A 50 -10.01 15.71 8.27
C LEU A 50 -9.05 14.82 7.48
N ALA A 51 -8.56 13.73 8.09
CA ALA A 51 -7.65 12.79 7.44
C ALA A 51 -8.23 12.14 6.16
N GLY A 52 -9.56 11.99 6.08
CA GLY A 52 -10.25 11.51 4.88
C GLY A 52 -10.65 12.63 3.92
N MET A 53 -10.79 13.88 4.39
CA MET A 53 -11.04 15.03 3.52
C MET A 53 -9.78 15.53 2.82
N ASP A 54 -8.60 15.48 3.45
CA ASP A 54 -7.33 15.83 2.80
C ASP A 54 -7.05 14.87 1.62
N GLU A 55 -7.27 13.56 1.79
CA GLU A 55 -7.14 12.56 0.71
C GLU A 55 -8.09 12.87 -0.47
N LEU A 56 -9.30 13.39 -0.21
CA LEU A 56 -10.27 13.78 -1.24
C LEU A 56 -10.03 15.17 -1.85
N MET A 57 -9.54 16.13 -1.06
CA MET A 57 -9.22 17.48 -1.55
C MET A 57 -7.93 17.51 -2.36
N GLU A 58 -6.92 16.71 -2.00
CA GLU A 58 -5.71 16.52 -2.83
C GLU A 58 -6.04 15.81 -4.16
N VAL A 59 -7.11 15.00 -4.23
CA VAL A 59 -7.63 14.45 -5.49
C VAL A 59 -8.36 15.53 -6.32
N SER A 60 -8.98 16.53 -5.67
CA SER A 60 -9.87 17.51 -6.32
C SER A 60 -9.17 18.80 -6.78
N PHE A 61 -8.10 19.26 -6.11
CA PHE A 61 -7.54 20.61 -6.27
C PHE A 61 -6.15 20.69 -6.91
N SER A 62 -5.84 19.81 -7.85
CA SER A 62 -4.75 20.07 -8.83
C SER A 62 -4.96 19.29 -10.13
N PRO A 63 -4.16 19.54 -11.19
CA PRO A 63 -4.18 18.76 -12.43
C PRO A 63 -3.69 17.30 -12.28
N ILE A 64 -3.91 16.66 -11.12
CA ILE A 64 -3.42 15.32 -10.78
C ILE A 64 -4.07 14.25 -11.66
N ALA A 65 -5.36 14.41 -12.03
CA ALA A 65 -5.99 13.60 -13.06
C ALA A 65 -5.30 13.72 -14.44
N ALA A 66 -4.59 14.82 -14.71
CA ALA A 66 -3.73 14.97 -15.90
C ALA A 66 -2.26 14.56 -15.65
N THR A 67 -1.85 14.41 -14.38
CA THR A 67 -0.45 14.20 -13.96
C THR A 67 -0.22 12.77 -13.47
N GLY A 68 0.14 11.88 -14.37
CA GLY A 68 0.50 10.50 -14.02
C GLY A 68 0.76 9.65 -15.25
N LYS A 69 1.54 8.58 -15.08
CA LYS A 69 1.86 7.65 -16.18
C LYS A 69 0.82 6.52 -16.22
N PRO A 70 0.24 6.17 -17.39
CA PRO A 70 -0.54 4.94 -17.53
C PRO A 70 0.26 3.74 -16.97
N LEU A 71 -0.35 2.93 -16.12
CA LEU A 71 0.34 1.79 -15.48
C LEU A 71 -0.43 0.48 -15.59
N SER A 72 -1.65 0.40 -15.05
CA SER A 72 -2.51 -0.79 -15.08
C SER A 72 -3.95 -0.40 -15.42
N ARG A 73 -4.76 -1.34 -15.91
CA ARG A 73 -6.18 -1.12 -16.25
C ARG A 73 -7.10 -1.25 -15.05
N CYS A 74 -8.12 -0.40 -15.04
CA CYS A 74 -9.25 -0.48 -14.12
C CYS A 74 -10.12 -1.70 -14.46
N GLY A 75 -10.52 -2.50 -13.47
CA GLY A 75 -11.40 -3.66 -13.70
C GLY A 75 -12.81 -3.26 -14.15
N LYS A 76 -13.31 -2.10 -13.71
CA LYS A 76 -14.66 -1.60 -14.02
C LYS A 76 -14.87 -1.16 -15.47
N CYS A 77 -13.83 -0.65 -16.13
CA CYS A 77 -13.95 -0.04 -17.46
C CYS A 77 -12.82 -0.39 -18.45
N HIS A 78 -11.87 -1.22 -18.02
CA HIS A 78 -10.71 -1.70 -18.78
C HIS A 78 -9.82 -0.62 -19.41
N ARG A 79 -9.98 0.65 -19.02
CA ARG A 79 -9.10 1.77 -19.39
C ARG A 79 -7.91 1.84 -18.45
N PHE A 80 -6.78 2.30 -18.96
CA PHE A 80 -5.58 2.53 -18.15
C PHE A 80 -5.83 3.57 -17.06
N MET A 81 -5.48 3.21 -15.84
CA MET A 81 -5.35 4.11 -14.70
C MET A 81 -3.98 4.77 -14.73
N LYS A 82 -3.92 6.02 -14.27
CA LYS A 82 -2.70 6.80 -14.15
C LYS A 82 -2.09 6.56 -12.78
N TYR A 83 -0.84 6.13 -12.74
CA TYR A 83 -0.05 6.05 -11.52
C TYR A 83 0.50 7.44 -11.17
N ILE A 84 0.13 7.90 -9.98
CA ILE A 84 0.57 9.15 -9.37
C ILE A 84 1.61 8.77 -8.31
N GLN A 85 2.86 9.12 -8.57
CA GLN A 85 4.01 8.80 -7.70
C GLN A 85 4.19 9.80 -6.54
N ALA A 86 3.54 10.97 -6.60
CA ALA A 86 3.48 11.90 -5.48
C ALA A 86 2.87 11.20 -4.25
N LYS A 87 3.39 11.46 -3.05
CA LYS A 87 2.88 10.84 -1.83
C LYS A 87 1.59 11.55 -1.38
N PRO A 88 0.53 10.81 -0.98
CA PRO A 88 0.43 9.35 -0.98
C PRO A 88 0.29 8.79 -2.42
N SER A 89 1.14 7.81 -2.75
CA SER A 89 1.12 7.15 -4.06
C SER A 89 -0.21 6.43 -4.30
N ARG A 90 -0.74 6.59 -5.52
CA ARG A 90 -2.11 6.17 -5.86
C ARG A 90 -2.29 5.89 -7.35
N LEU A 91 -3.31 5.11 -7.69
CA LEU A 91 -3.81 4.92 -9.05
C LEU A 91 -5.13 5.64 -9.22
N HIS A 92 -5.27 6.43 -10.28
CA HIS A 92 -6.50 7.16 -10.58
C HIS A 92 -7.06 6.75 -11.95
N CYS A 93 -8.35 6.41 -12.00
CA CYS A 93 -9.08 6.06 -13.21
C CYS A 93 -9.93 7.25 -13.68
N SER A 94 -9.41 8.05 -14.62
CA SER A 94 -10.10 9.24 -15.14
C SER A 94 -11.40 8.98 -15.92
N HIS A 95 -11.82 7.71 -16.09
CA HIS A 95 -13.10 7.36 -16.72
C HIS A 95 -14.17 6.96 -15.69
N CYS A 96 -13.77 6.35 -14.56
CA CYS A 96 -14.67 6.08 -13.44
C CYS A 96 -14.68 7.23 -12.41
N ASP A 97 -13.73 8.16 -12.52
CA ASP A 97 -13.38 9.18 -11.52
C ASP A 97 -13.06 8.61 -10.13
N GLU A 98 -12.47 7.41 -10.11
CA GLU A 98 -12.12 6.69 -8.88
C GLU A 98 -10.61 6.68 -8.64
N THR A 99 -10.21 6.76 -7.37
CA THR A 99 -8.81 6.75 -6.92
C THR A 99 -8.58 5.62 -5.92
N TYR A 100 -7.50 4.88 -6.11
CA TYR A 100 -7.10 3.71 -5.32
C TYR A 100 -5.74 3.97 -4.66
N SER A 101 -5.71 3.95 -3.34
CA SER A 101 -4.53 4.25 -2.54
C SER A 101 -3.57 3.06 -2.54
N LEU A 102 -2.27 3.30 -2.71
CA LEU A 102 -1.25 2.24 -2.80
C LEU A 102 -0.35 2.19 -1.55
N PRO A 103 0.30 1.04 -1.28
CA PRO A 103 1.27 0.93 -0.19
C PRO A 103 2.47 1.87 -0.41
N GLN A 104 2.77 2.67 0.62
CA GLN A 104 3.84 3.65 0.58
C GLN A 104 5.23 3.01 0.73
N ASN A 105 6.29 3.82 0.60
CA ASN A 105 7.68 3.45 0.89
C ASN A 105 8.23 2.22 0.10
N GLY A 106 7.70 2.00 -1.10
CA GLY A 106 8.21 1.01 -2.06
C GLY A 106 8.09 1.50 -3.50
N ALA A 107 8.62 0.72 -4.43
CA ALA A 107 8.41 0.90 -5.86
C ALA A 107 7.15 0.14 -6.30
N ILE A 108 6.33 0.80 -7.11
CA ILE A 108 5.16 0.22 -7.77
C ILE A 108 5.51 -0.01 -9.25
N LYS A 109 5.15 -1.18 -9.78
CA LYS A 109 5.27 -1.53 -11.22
C LYS A 109 4.02 -2.30 -11.67
N LEU A 110 3.73 -2.33 -12.96
CA LEU A 110 2.73 -3.24 -13.53
C LEU A 110 3.16 -4.70 -13.28
N TYR A 111 2.23 -5.57 -12.89
CA TYR A 111 2.53 -6.98 -12.64
C TYR A 111 2.10 -7.87 -13.82
N LYS A 112 3.02 -8.00 -14.79
CA LYS A 112 2.78 -8.67 -16.09
C LYS A 112 1.60 -7.96 -16.77
N GLU A 113 0.49 -8.65 -17.03
CA GLU A 113 -0.83 -8.06 -17.28
C GLU A 113 -1.92 -8.89 -16.57
N LEU A 114 -1.58 -9.49 -15.41
CA LEU A 114 -2.46 -10.39 -14.68
C LEU A 114 -3.57 -9.60 -13.97
N ARG A 115 -4.76 -10.19 -13.89
CA ARG A 115 -5.95 -9.59 -13.28
C ARG A 115 -6.35 -10.31 -11.99
N CYS A 116 -6.98 -9.57 -11.09
CA CYS A 116 -7.64 -10.12 -9.92
C CYS A 116 -8.88 -10.91 -10.35
N PRO A 117 -9.07 -12.19 -9.95
CA PRO A 117 -10.23 -12.98 -10.36
C PRO A 117 -11.55 -12.58 -9.68
N LEU A 118 -11.51 -11.62 -8.74
CA LEU A 118 -12.69 -11.10 -8.05
C LEU A 118 -13.28 -9.84 -8.71
N ASP A 119 -12.43 -8.99 -9.28
CA ASP A 119 -12.79 -7.62 -9.67
C ASP A 119 -12.22 -7.17 -11.03
N ASP A 120 -11.50 -8.05 -11.73
CA ASP A 120 -10.85 -7.83 -13.03
C ASP A 120 -9.81 -6.69 -13.10
N PHE A 121 -9.41 -6.09 -11.97
CA PHE A 121 -8.34 -5.08 -11.96
C PHE A 121 -6.99 -5.71 -12.32
N GLU A 122 -6.24 -5.04 -13.19
CA GLU A 122 -4.85 -5.42 -13.45
C GLU A 122 -3.99 -5.16 -12.22
N LEU A 123 -3.26 -6.20 -11.82
CA LEU A 123 -2.43 -6.22 -10.63
C LEU A 123 -1.18 -5.36 -10.81
N VAL A 124 -0.72 -4.78 -9.71
CA VAL A 124 0.59 -4.12 -9.62
C VAL A 124 1.50 -4.86 -8.65
N LEU A 125 2.80 -4.76 -8.87
CA LEU A 125 3.84 -5.33 -8.00
C LEU A 125 4.38 -4.21 -7.12
N TRP A 126 4.20 -4.35 -5.79
CA TRP A 126 4.92 -3.52 -4.82
C TRP A 126 6.24 -4.20 -4.47
N SER A 127 7.30 -3.40 -4.26
CA SER A 127 8.59 -3.90 -3.76
C SER A 127 9.30 -2.87 -2.89
N SER A 128 9.83 -3.30 -1.74
CA SER A 128 10.67 -2.47 -0.86
C SER A 128 12.15 -2.41 -1.31
N GLY A 129 12.49 -2.99 -2.47
CA GLY A 129 13.82 -2.98 -3.09
C GLY A 129 14.43 -4.36 -3.32
N ALA A 130 15.64 -4.41 -3.88
CA ALA A 130 16.26 -5.64 -4.39
C ALA A 130 16.53 -6.75 -3.34
N ARG A 131 16.72 -6.39 -2.06
CA ARG A 131 16.80 -7.33 -0.91
C ARG A 131 15.60 -7.17 0.04
N GLY A 132 14.51 -6.66 -0.49
CA GLY A 132 13.29 -6.35 0.24
C GLY A 132 12.18 -7.37 -0.02
N LYS A 133 11.03 -7.11 0.57
CA LYS A 133 9.79 -7.81 0.21
C LYS A 133 9.33 -7.37 -1.19
N SER A 134 8.58 -8.25 -1.85
CA SER A 134 7.78 -7.93 -3.03
C SER A 134 6.53 -8.80 -3.01
N TYR A 135 5.40 -8.24 -3.46
CA TYR A 135 4.13 -8.96 -3.56
C TYR A 135 3.22 -8.33 -4.62
N PRO A 136 2.42 -9.13 -5.36
CA PRO A 136 1.31 -8.63 -6.16
C PRO A 136 0.24 -7.96 -5.29
N LEU A 137 -0.43 -6.96 -5.85
CA LEU A 137 -1.44 -6.13 -5.19
C LEU A 137 -2.56 -5.83 -6.19
N CYS A 138 -3.81 -6.11 -5.82
CA CYS A 138 -4.97 -5.56 -6.52
C CYS A 138 -5.25 -4.14 -5.99
N PRO A 139 -5.27 -3.09 -6.85
CA PRO A 139 -5.59 -1.73 -6.41
C PRO A 139 -6.97 -1.60 -5.76
N TYR A 140 -7.97 -2.33 -6.28
CA TYR A 140 -9.34 -2.30 -5.76
C TYR A 140 -9.43 -2.99 -4.39
N CYS A 141 -9.00 -4.24 -4.27
CA CYS A 141 -9.00 -4.96 -2.99
C CYS A 141 -8.17 -4.27 -1.90
N ALA A 142 -7.06 -3.59 -2.26
CA ALA A 142 -6.25 -2.85 -1.30
C ALA A 142 -6.98 -1.63 -0.72
N SER A 143 -7.82 -0.97 -1.53
CA SER A 143 -8.61 0.18 -1.12
C SER A 143 -9.93 -0.23 -0.45
N ASN A 144 -10.51 -1.33 -0.93
CA ASN A 144 -11.80 -1.92 -0.56
C ASN A 144 -11.61 -3.41 -0.22
N PRO A 145 -11.12 -3.76 0.98
CA PRO A 145 -10.86 -5.14 1.36
C PRO A 145 -12.13 -6.01 1.27
N PRO A 146 -12.15 -7.08 0.46
CA PRO A 146 -13.36 -7.89 0.24
C PRO A 146 -13.65 -8.89 1.37
N PHE A 147 -12.65 -9.19 2.21
CA PHE A 147 -12.78 -10.15 3.32
C PHE A 147 -12.51 -9.48 4.67
N ARG A 148 -13.13 -9.99 5.74
CA ARG A 148 -13.12 -9.38 7.09
C ARG A 148 -11.75 -9.38 7.76
N ASP A 149 -10.92 -10.34 7.39
CA ASP A 149 -9.53 -10.55 7.82
C ASP A 149 -8.54 -9.63 7.08
N MET A 150 -8.89 -9.15 5.88
CA MET A 150 -8.06 -8.22 5.12
C MET A 150 -8.20 -6.77 5.63
N LYS A 151 -7.05 -6.08 5.77
CA LYS A 151 -6.99 -4.66 6.11
C LYS A 151 -6.78 -3.79 4.86
N LYS A 152 -7.09 -2.50 4.96
CA LYS A 152 -6.75 -1.52 3.91
C LYS A 152 -5.23 -1.47 3.69
N GLY A 153 -4.82 -1.39 2.43
CA GLY A 153 -3.42 -1.39 2.01
C GLY A 153 -2.76 -2.76 1.91
N MET A 154 -3.46 -3.87 2.15
CA MET A 154 -2.85 -5.20 2.07
C MET A 154 -2.73 -5.74 0.64
N GLY A 155 -1.65 -6.51 0.42
CA GLY A 155 -1.34 -7.19 -0.84
C GLY A 155 -2.13 -8.48 -1.07
N CYS A 156 -1.99 -9.05 -2.27
CA CYS A 156 -2.58 -10.36 -2.58
C CYS A 156 -2.01 -11.47 -1.69
N ASN A 157 -0.80 -11.30 -1.16
CA ASN A 157 -0.19 -12.18 -0.16
C ASN A 157 -0.92 -12.26 1.20
N GLU A 158 -2.03 -11.52 1.37
CA GLU A 158 -2.99 -11.64 2.48
C GLU A 158 -4.44 -11.84 1.98
N CYS A 159 -4.63 -12.00 0.67
CA CYS A 159 -5.93 -12.30 0.09
C CYS A 159 -6.29 -13.77 0.34
N THR A 160 -7.52 -14.02 0.77
CA THR A 160 -8.08 -15.35 1.05
C THR A 160 -9.03 -15.85 -0.06
N HIS A 161 -9.09 -15.17 -1.21
CA HIS A 161 -9.91 -15.59 -2.35
C HIS A 161 -9.39 -16.93 -2.93
N PRO A 162 -10.22 -18.00 -2.97
CA PRO A 162 -9.74 -19.35 -3.25
C PRO A 162 -9.19 -19.54 -4.66
N THR A 163 -9.66 -18.77 -5.66
CA THR A 163 -9.16 -18.84 -7.04
C THR A 163 -8.02 -17.87 -7.34
N CYS A 164 -7.59 -17.03 -6.38
CA CYS A 164 -6.52 -16.08 -6.61
C CYS A 164 -5.16 -16.78 -6.51
N GLN A 165 -4.47 -16.92 -7.65
CA GLN A 165 -3.13 -17.51 -7.77
C GLN A 165 -2.04 -16.78 -6.97
N HIS A 166 -2.35 -15.61 -6.42
CA HIS A 166 -1.46 -14.82 -5.57
C HIS A 166 -1.95 -14.71 -4.13
N SER A 167 -3.00 -15.46 -3.77
CA SER A 167 -3.57 -15.53 -2.44
C SER A 167 -2.58 -16.08 -1.42
N LEU A 168 -2.87 -15.81 -0.15
CA LEU A 168 -2.24 -16.48 0.97
C LEU A 168 -2.41 -18.00 0.89
N ASN A 169 -3.58 -18.48 0.42
CA ASN A 169 -3.88 -19.91 0.33
C ASN A 169 -3.11 -20.63 -0.80
N SER A 170 -2.75 -19.93 -1.89
CA SER A 170 -2.01 -20.51 -3.02
C SER A 170 -0.49 -20.39 -2.90
N LEU A 171 0.02 -19.42 -2.12
CA LEU A 171 1.46 -19.13 -2.02
C LEU A 171 2.01 -19.20 -0.59
N GLY A 172 1.16 -19.39 0.42
CA GLY A 172 1.59 -19.61 1.80
C GLY A 172 2.30 -20.95 1.94
N ILE A 173 3.47 -20.93 2.59
CA ILE A 173 4.28 -22.13 2.85
C ILE A 173 4.14 -22.57 4.31
N GLY A 174 4.26 -21.66 5.27
CA GLY A 174 4.19 -22.01 6.69
C GLY A 174 4.22 -20.80 7.61
N GLN A 175 4.05 -21.03 8.91
CA GLN A 175 4.03 -19.97 9.92
C GLN A 175 5.42 -19.31 10.07
N CYS A 176 5.43 -18.03 10.41
CA CYS A 176 6.65 -17.26 10.61
C CYS A 176 7.13 -17.36 12.06
N VAL A 177 8.34 -17.89 12.28
CA VAL A 177 8.92 -18.08 13.61
C VAL A 177 9.23 -16.78 14.38
N GLU A 178 9.34 -15.63 13.69
CA GLU A 178 9.68 -14.33 14.29
C GLU A 178 8.46 -13.48 14.67
N CYS A 179 7.22 -13.88 14.33
CA CYS A 179 6.04 -13.08 14.68
C CYS A 179 4.72 -13.85 14.72
N GLU A 180 3.85 -13.47 15.65
CA GLU A 180 2.56 -14.12 15.87
C GLU A 180 1.57 -13.94 14.69
N GLY A 181 1.04 -15.08 14.21
CA GLY A 181 0.10 -15.15 13.09
C GLY A 181 0.63 -14.66 11.74
N GLY A 182 1.95 -14.45 11.61
CA GLY A 182 2.58 -14.19 10.33
C GLY A 182 2.74 -15.49 9.53
N VAL A 183 2.56 -15.41 8.22
CA VAL A 183 2.77 -16.54 7.29
C VAL A 183 3.86 -16.17 6.30
N LEU A 184 4.77 -17.11 6.06
CA LEU A 184 5.78 -17.03 5.02
C LEU A 184 5.14 -17.35 3.66
N VAL A 185 5.08 -16.33 2.79
CA VAL A 185 4.45 -16.40 1.48
C VAL A 185 5.53 -16.38 0.40
N PHE A 186 5.47 -17.31 -0.54
CA PHE A 186 6.37 -17.39 -1.69
C PHE A 186 6.26 -16.16 -2.58
N ASP A 187 7.41 -15.62 -3.03
CA ASP A 187 7.45 -14.56 -4.03
C ASP A 187 7.76 -15.16 -5.43
N PRO A 188 6.74 -15.43 -6.27
CA PRO A 188 6.93 -16.00 -7.60
C PRO A 188 7.63 -15.04 -8.58
N THR A 189 7.95 -13.81 -8.15
CA THR A 189 8.65 -12.80 -8.95
C THR A 189 10.15 -12.76 -8.70
N SER A 190 10.65 -13.51 -7.70
CA SER A 190 12.02 -13.38 -7.23
C SER A 190 13.04 -14.27 -7.96
N GLY A 191 12.59 -15.20 -8.80
CA GLY A 191 13.46 -16.05 -9.62
C GLY A 191 14.45 -15.23 -10.47
N PRO A 192 15.72 -15.66 -10.60
CA PRO A 192 16.32 -16.91 -10.12
C PRO A 192 16.83 -16.86 -8.66
N LYS A 193 16.54 -15.79 -7.91
CA LYS A 193 16.90 -15.62 -6.49
C LYS A 193 15.67 -15.86 -5.62
N TRP A 194 15.19 -17.09 -5.65
CA TRP A 194 13.95 -17.51 -4.99
C TRP A 194 13.93 -17.12 -3.51
N LYS A 195 12.77 -16.62 -3.06
CA LYS A 195 12.56 -16.17 -1.69
C LYS A 195 11.09 -16.28 -1.30
N MET A 196 10.85 -16.35 0.01
CA MET A 196 9.55 -16.14 0.63
C MET A 196 9.68 -14.99 1.63
N ALA A 197 8.58 -14.30 1.90
CA ALA A 197 8.55 -13.21 2.86
C ALA A 197 7.41 -13.42 3.85
N CYS A 198 7.62 -13.05 5.11
CA CYS A 198 6.49 -12.96 6.02
C CYS A 198 5.54 -11.86 5.52
N ASN A 199 4.23 -12.12 5.53
CA ASN A 199 3.24 -11.09 5.22
C ASN A 199 3.28 -9.96 6.27
N ARG A 200 3.38 -10.29 7.57
CA ARG A 200 3.44 -9.34 8.70
C ARG A 200 4.82 -8.72 8.95
N CYS A 201 5.77 -9.45 9.55
CA CYS A 201 7.07 -8.90 10.00
C CYS A 201 8.10 -8.76 8.86
N SER A 202 9.31 -8.25 9.13
CA SER A 202 10.35 -7.99 8.12
C SER A 202 11.12 -9.23 7.62
N VAL A 203 10.77 -10.45 8.01
CA VAL A 203 11.48 -11.68 7.58
C VAL A 203 11.38 -11.92 6.06
N VAL A 204 12.51 -12.28 5.46
CA VAL A 204 12.65 -12.74 4.07
C VAL A 204 13.62 -13.93 4.04
N VAL A 205 13.11 -15.11 3.75
CA VAL A 205 13.92 -16.34 3.62
C VAL A 205 14.29 -16.51 2.15
N HIS A 206 15.58 -16.63 1.85
CA HIS A 206 16.09 -17.00 0.53
C HIS A 206 16.27 -18.50 0.46
N PHE A 207 15.97 -19.13 -0.68
CA PHE A 207 16.06 -20.59 -0.78
C PHE A 207 16.25 -21.05 -2.23
N PHE A 208 16.62 -22.33 -2.42
CA PHE A 208 16.84 -23.00 -3.72
C PHE A 208 17.57 -22.13 -4.76
N GLN A 209 18.74 -21.61 -4.36
CA GLN A 209 19.58 -20.85 -5.29
C GLN A 209 19.86 -21.70 -6.54
N GLN A 210 19.78 -21.09 -7.72
CA GLN A 210 20.02 -21.75 -9.03
C GLN A 210 18.94 -22.76 -9.47
N ALA A 211 17.83 -22.91 -8.73
CA ALA A 211 16.65 -23.58 -9.25
C ALA A 211 16.07 -22.83 -10.46
N HIS A 212 15.72 -23.56 -11.51
CA HIS A 212 15.09 -23.04 -12.72
C HIS A 212 13.60 -22.72 -12.48
N LYS A 213 12.92 -23.56 -11.70
CA LYS A 213 11.49 -23.41 -11.37
C LYS A 213 11.24 -23.78 -9.92
N VAL A 214 10.34 -23.04 -9.27
CA VAL A 214 9.87 -23.29 -7.90
C VAL A 214 8.35 -23.07 -7.88
N GLN A 215 7.60 -23.99 -7.28
CA GLN A 215 6.14 -23.90 -7.12
C GLN A 215 5.72 -24.42 -5.74
N VAL A 216 4.74 -23.77 -5.12
CA VAL A 216 4.07 -24.29 -3.92
C VAL A 216 3.07 -25.38 -4.36
N SER A 217 3.07 -26.52 -3.67
CA SER A 217 2.13 -27.63 -3.87
C SER A 217 0.84 -27.38 -3.06
N ALA A 218 -0.23 -28.08 -3.42
CA ALA A 218 -1.43 -28.18 -2.60
C ALA A 218 -1.29 -29.21 -1.46
N GLU A 219 -0.27 -30.06 -1.52
CA GLU A 219 0.08 -31.03 -0.48
C GLU A 219 0.80 -30.35 0.69
N SER A 220 0.63 -30.88 1.90
CA SER A 220 1.24 -30.38 3.14
C SER A 220 2.11 -31.43 3.81
N CYS A 221 3.04 -30.99 4.65
CA CYS A 221 3.94 -31.85 5.40
C CYS A 221 3.25 -32.43 6.64
N GLU A 222 3.24 -33.76 6.77
CA GLU A 222 2.64 -34.47 7.90
C GLU A 222 3.22 -34.08 9.28
N ALA A 223 4.46 -33.58 9.33
CA ALA A 223 5.16 -33.25 10.57
C ALA A 223 4.98 -31.80 11.07
N CYS A 224 4.66 -30.86 10.17
CA CYS A 224 4.59 -29.42 10.52
C CYS A 224 3.50 -28.62 9.77
N GLU A 225 2.63 -29.30 9.02
CA GLU A 225 1.51 -28.74 8.25
C GLU A 225 1.88 -27.73 7.14
N ALA A 226 3.18 -27.45 6.95
CA ALA A 226 3.67 -26.55 5.93
C ALA A 226 3.45 -27.11 4.51
N SER A 227 3.02 -26.26 3.57
CA SER A 227 2.86 -26.60 2.15
C SER A 227 4.18 -27.11 1.57
N LEU A 228 4.14 -28.23 0.84
CA LEU A 228 5.31 -28.74 0.13
C LEU A 228 5.70 -27.81 -1.02
N VAL A 229 6.98 -27.78 -1.36
CA VAL A 229 7.50 -26.98 -2.48
C VAL A 229 8.14 -27.90 -3.50
N ALA A 230 7.64 -27.82 -4.74
CA ALA A 230 8.18 -28.53 -5.90
C ALA A 230 9.24 -27.66 -6.58
N VAL A 231 10.41 -28.26 -6.83
CA VAL A 231 11.60 -27.56 -7.31
C VAL A 231 12.18 -28.29 -8.51
N ASP A 232 12.56 -27.52 -9.54
CA ASP A 232 13.28 -28.01 -10.72
C ASP A 232 14.64 -27.29 -10.78
N PHE A 233 15.72 -28.03 -10.52
CA PHE A 233 17.10 -27.55 -10.55
C PHE A 233 17.71 -27.71 -11.94
N ASN A 234 18.63 -26.80 -12.29
CA ASN A 234 19.36 -26.90 -13.54
C ASN A 234 20.22 -28.19 -13.55
N LYS A 235 20.05 -29.02 -14.59
CA LYS A 235 20.83 -30.26 -14.84
C LYS A 235 22.34 -30.13 -14.59
N ALA A 236 22.94 -28.99 -14.93
CA ALA A 236 24.38 -28.78 -14.77
C ALA A 236 24.83 -28.44 -13.34
N ARG A 237 23.90 -28.19 -12.42
CA ARG A 237 24.16 -27.68 -11.06
C ARG A 237 23.11 -28.13 -10.04
N SER A 238 22.58 -29.35 -10.20
CA SER A 238 21.62 -29.89 -9.22
C SER A 238 22.34 -30.20 -7.90
N PRO A 239 21.80 -29.79 -6.74
CA PRO A 239 22.28 -30.22 -5.43
C PRO A 239 21.74 -31.59 -5.00
N LEU A 240 20.84 -32.20 -5.79
CA LEU A 240 20.19 -33.45 -5.47
C LEU A 240 21.08 -34.68 -5.76
N PRO A 241 20.94 -35.77 -5.00
CA PRO A 241 21.69 -37.01 -5.26
C PRO A 241 21.27 -37.69 -6.58
N GLY A 242 22.21 -38.40 -7.20
CA GLY A 242 21.93 -39.32 -8.32
C GLY A 242 21.47 -38.64 -9.63
N ASP A 243 22.01 -37.46 -9.95
CA ASP A 243 21.63 -36.64 -11.12
C ASP A 243 20.14 -36.25 -11.19
N GLY A 244 19.41 -36.41 -10.08
CA GLY A 244 18.05 -35.92 -9.95
C GLY A 244 17.99 -34.41 -10.18
N THR A 245 16.95 -33.93 -10.85
CA THR A 245 16.73 -32.48 -11.08
C THR A 245 15.47 -31.97 -10.43
N GLN A 246 14.50 -32.84 -10.15
CA GLN A 246 13.24 -32.47 -9.55
C GLN A 246 13.12 -33.08 -8.16
N HIS A 247 12.68 -32.28 -7.19
CA HIS A 247 12.34 -32.74 -5.85
C HIS A 247 11.12 -31.97 -5.33
N THR A 248 10.28 -32.64 -4.55
CA THR A 248 9.13 -32.02 -3.89
C THR A 248 9.20 -32.39 -2.41
N GLY A 249 9.23 -31.39 -1.55
CA GLY A 249 9.53 -31.58 -0.13
C GLY A 249 9.13 -30.40 0.75
N CYS A 250 9.20 -30.60 2.06
CA CYS A 250 8.94 -29.56 3.04
C CYS A 250 10.19 -28.69 3.24
N VAL A 251 10.06 -27.37 3.12
CA VAL A 251 11.20 -26.44 3.28
C VAL A 251 11.83 -26.47 4.69
N PHE A 252 11.12 -26.99 5.69
CA PHE A 252 11.59 -27.06 7.09
C PHE A 252 12.01 -28.48 7.51
N CYS A 253 11.29 -29.51 7.06
CA CYS A 253 11.47 -30.88 7.53
C CYS A 253 12.27 -31.77 6.56
N ASP A 254 12.40 -31.40 5.29
CA ASP A 254 13.09 -32.23 4.29
C ASP A 254 14.62 -32.09 4.40
N PRO A 255 15.36 -33.19 4.67
CA PRO A 255 16.82 -33.15 4.79
C PRO A 255 17.53 -32.63 3.53
N LEU A 256 16.97 -32.83 2.33
CA LEU A 256 17.57 -32.34 1.08
C LEU A 256 17.41 -30.83 0.89
N PHE A 257 16.50 -30.20 1.64
CA PHE A 257 16.25 -28.75 1.56
C PHE A 257 16.90 -27.94 2.68
N GLN A 258 17.28 -28.56 3.82
CA GLN A 258 17.85 -27.84 4.97
C GLN A 258 19.06 -26.96 4.61
N ASP A 259 20.03 -27.50 3.85
CA ASP A 259 21.23 -26.76 3.44
C ASP A 259 20.98 -25.74 2.31
N LEU A 260 19.78 -25.73 1.73
CA LEU A 260 19.41 -24.87 0.60
C LEU A 260 18.55 -23.66 1.00
N VAL A 261 18.34 -23.44 2.31
CA VAL A 261 17.45 -22.42 2.89
C VAL A 261 18.25 -21.48 3.80
N GLU A 262 18.15 -20.18 3.55
CA GLU A 262 18.91 -19.14 4.25
C GLU A 262 17.96 -18.03 4.74
N LEU A 263 17.72 -17.97 6.06
CA LEU A 263 16.84 -16.97 6.67
C LEU A 263 17.54 -15.61 6.77
N LYS A 264 16.88 -14.55 6.29
CA LYS A 264 17.37 -13.16 6.32
C LYS A 264 16.28 -12.19 6.77
N HIS A 265 16.71 -10.99 7.15
CA HIS A 265 15.83 -9.87 7.48
C HIS A 265 15.80 -8.85 6.35
N ALA A 266 14.61 -8.39 5.95
CA ALA A 266 14.44 -7.40 4.89
C ALA A 266 15.04 -6.05 5.30
N THR A 267 16.03 -5.59 4.54
CA THR A 267 16.56 -4.23 4.69
C THR A 267 15.67 -3.25 3.92
N MET A 268 14.87 -2.43 4.62
CA MET A 268 14.18 -1.31 3.99
C MET A 268 15.19 -0.27 3.49
N ARG A 269 15.10 0.12 2.21
CA ARG A 269 15.88 1.23 1.68
C ARG A 269 15.26 2.56 2.09
N HIS A 270 15.53 2.99 3.32
CA HIS A 270 15.72 4.40 3.70
C HIS A 270 16.20 4.44 5.16
N PRO A 271 17.40 4.94 5.46
CA PRO A 271 17.70 5.42 6.79
C PRO A 271 16.79 6.61 7.06
N MET A 272 15.84 6.45 7.96
CA MET A 272 15.17 7.60 8.58
C MET A 272 16.28 8.45 9.22
N HIS A 273 16.37 9.73 8.86
CA HIS A 273 17.41 10.63 9.39
C HIS A 273 17.19 10.83 10.90
N ARG A 274 17.69 9.89 11.69
CA ARG A 274 17.72 9.97 13.15
C ARG A 274 18.75 11.03 13.51
N GLY A 275 18.28 12.17 14.02
CA GLY A 275 19.14 13.31 14.34
C GLY A 275 20.26 12.91 15.30
N GLY A 276 21.51 13.13 14.89
CA GLY A 276 22.71 12.81 15.66
C GLY A 276 23.69 13.98 15.66
N ARG A 277 23.89 14.61 16.82
CA ARG A 277 24.95 15.61 17.06
C ARG A 277 26.33 14.92 17.00
N GLY A 278 27.34 15.50 16.34
CA GLY A 278 28.71 15.03 16.53
C GLY A 278 29.81 15.49 15.55
N ARG A 279 30.39 16.68 15.81
CA ARG A 279 31.83 17.05 15.65
C ARG A 279 32.69 16.45 14.50
N GLY A 280 33.38 17.31 13.74
CA GLY A 280 34.82 17.05 13.43
C GLY A 280 35.46 17.52 12.11
N ARG A 281 35.86 18.80 12.03
CA ARG A 281 37.07 19.36 11.34
C ARG A 281 37.45 18.97 9.88
N GLY A 282 37.58 19.98 9.01
CA GLY A 282 38.40 19.94 7.78
C GLY A 282 38.57 21.32 7.10
N ARG A 283 39.82 21.73 6.79
CA ARG A 283 40.21 22.99 6.09
C ARG A 283 40.57 22.66 4.61
N ARG A 284 40.61 23.55 3.59
CA ARG A 284 40.40 25.00 3.33
C ARG A 284 40.14 25.14 1.78
N PRO A 285 40.42 26.24 1.05
CA PRO A 285 39.85 27.60 1.07
C PRO A 285 39.26 28.06 -0.30
N GLY A 286 38.55 29.21 -0.31
CA GLY A 286 38.57 30.15 -1.46
C GLY A 286 37.44 30.07 -2.51
N GLY A 287 36.71 31.18 -2.70
CA GLY A 287 35.73 31.34 -3.78
C GLY A 287 34.69 32.44 -3.50
N ARG A 288 34.92 33.68 -3.99
CA ARG A 288 33.92 34.76 -3.95
C ARG A 288 32.84 34.51 -5.01
N GLY A 289 31.56 34.67 -4.69
CA GLY A 289 30.47 34.47 -5.65
C GLY A 289 29.08 34.93 -5.20
N ASN A 290 28.83 36.25 -5.31
CA ASN A 290 27.55 36.97 -5.48
C ASN A 290 26.26 36.53 -4.72
N PRO A 291 25.56 37.43 -3.99
CA PRO A 291 24.29 37.11 -3.34
C PRO A 291 23.15 36.90 -4.35
N LYS A 292 22.50 35.72 -4.31
CA LYS A 292 21.25 35.49 -5.05
C LYS A 292 20.10 36.25 -4.40
N LYS A 293 19.35 37.01 -5.20
CA LYS A 293 18.09 37.66 -4.80
C LYS A 293 17.07 36.60 -4.33
N PRO A 294 16.32 36.83 -3.23
CA PRO A 294 15.21 35.97 -2.86
C PRO A 294 14.10 36.07 -3.94
N LYS A 295 13.51 34.93 -4.29
CA LYS A 295 12.49 34.81 -5.32
C LYS A 295 11.19 34.25 -4.75
N ASP A 296 10.67 34.90 -3.72
CA ASP A 296 9.28 34.74 -3.30
C ASP A 296 8.73 36.03 -2.66
N LYS A 297 7.43 36.30 -2.84
CA LYS A 297 6.76 37.55 -2.45
C LYS A 297 6.01 37.48 -1.11
N MET A 298 5.97 36.31 -0.45
CA MET A 298 5.21 36.12 0.81
C MET A 298 6.01 36.36 2.10
N ALA A 299 7.30 36.71 2.02
CA ALA A 299 8.14 36.95 3.20
C ALA A 299 8.03 38.36 3.82
N ALA A 300 7.23 39.26 3.24
CA ALA A 300 7.19 40.68 3.62
C ALA A 300 6.07 41.07 4.62
N LEU A 301 5.17 40.15 4.98
CA LEU A 301 4.02 40.44 5.86
C LEU A 301 4.24 40.16 7.36
N ALA A 302 5.37 39.57 7.74
CA ALA A 302 5.70 39.26 9.14
C ALA A 302 6.30 40.44 9.93
N ALA A 303 6.34 41.65 9.36
CA ALA A 303 6.98 42.84 9.93
C ALA A 303 6.00 43.94 10.38
N TYR A 304 4.69 43.64 10.46
CA TYR A 304 3.64 44.62 10.77
C TYR A 304 2.76 44.28 11.99
N PHE A 305 3.13 43.25 12.77
CA PHE A 305 2.49 42.91 14.05
C PHE A 305 3.55 42.58 15.11
N VAL A 306 4.12 43.64 15.68
CA VAL A 306 4.76 43.70 17.01
C VAL A 306 4.18 44.92 17.70
#